data_AF-A0A5X3P2R9-F1
#
_entry.id   AF-A0A5X3P2R9-F1
#
_cell.length_a   1.000
_cell.length_b   1.000
_cell.length_c   1.000
_cell.angle_alpha   90.00
_cell.angle_beta   90.00
_cell.angle_gamma   90.00
#
_symmetry.space_group_name_H-M   'P 1'
#
loop_
_entity.id
_entity.type
_entity.pdbx_description
1 polymer ?
#
loop_
_entity_poly.entity_id
_entity_poly.type
_entity_poly.pdbx_seq_one_letter_code
_entity_poly.pdbx_strand_id
1 'polypeptide(L)'
;MARQKKTVEVPGQESAPQPDAPRVDDQTVQQRVANLLDDAALAERNTLLGTINEQGAAIIARFEELAFTDLADQQLTDNLEFLQLVKKATTAEPAAPLGYVTNDEGKRQPVTGKPVLTEHGWHVPG
;
A
#
# COMPACT_ATOMS: atom_id res chain seq x y z
N MET A 1 -41.56 -60.80 -24.83
CA MET A 1 -41.72 -59.51 -24.12
C MET A 1 -40.37 -58.78 -24.15
N ALA A 2 -40.25 -57.69 -24.92
CA ALA A 2 -39.37 -56.53 -24.69
C ALA A 2 -39.17 -55.79 -26.03
N ARG A 3 -39.87 -54.66 -26.17
CA ARG A 3 -39.93 -53.81 -27.37
C ARG A 3 -38.69 -52.92 -27.43
N GLN A 4 -38.08 -52.80 -28.61
CA GLN A 4 -36.99 -51.87 -28.90
C GLN A 4 -37.44 -50.43 -28.63
N LYS A 5 -36.65 -49.68 -27.85
CA LYS A 5 -36.92 -48.27 -27.57
C LYS A 5 -36.47 -47.46 -28.79
N LYS A 6 -37.44 -47.02 -29.60
CA LYS A 6 -37.22 -46.14 -30.74
C LYS A 6 -36.86 -44.75 -30.19
N THR A 7 -35.70 -44.22 -30.58
CA THR A 7 -35.35 -42.81 -30.39
C THR A 7 -36.38 -41.97 -31.14
N VAL A 8 -37.11 -41.12 -30.42
CA VAL A 8 -37.96 -40.09 -31.02
C VAL A 8 -37.03 -38.93 -31.36
N GLU A 9 -36.74 -38.76 -32.65
CA GLU A 9 -36.24 -37.48 -33.16
C GLU A 9 -37.43 -36.51 -33.17
N VAL A 10 -37.31 -35.43 -32.41
CA VAL A 10 -38.19 -34.27 -32.52
C VAL A 10 -37.62 -33.40 -33.66
N PRO A 11 -38.31 -33.27 -34.80
CA PRO A 11 -37.81 -32.46 -35.91
C PRO A 11 -37.95 -30.98 -35.56
N GLY A 12 -36.86 -30.21 -35.64
CA GLY A 12 -36.94 -28.74 -35.70
C GLY A 12 -36.25 -27.94 -34.60
N GLN A 13 -35.29 -28.49 -33.86
CA GLN A 13 -34.30 -27.66 -33.17
C GLN A 13 -33.01 -27.59 -33.99
N GLU A 14 -33.00 -26.70 -34.98
CA GLU A 14 -31.75 -26.14 -35.48
C GLU A 14 -31.06 -25.48 -34.30
N SER A 15 -30.05 -26.17 -33.77
CA SER A 15 -29.07 -25.57 -32.89
C SER A 15 -28.27 -24.60 -33.76
N ALA A 16 -28.69 -23.34 -33.76
CA ALA A 16 -27.88 -22.27 -34.31
C ALA A 16 -26.50 -22.34 -33.63
N PRO A 17 -25.39 -22.38 -34.37
CA PRO A 17 -24.09 -22.22 -33.75
C PRO A 17 -24.07 -20.84 -33.11
N GLN A 18 -24.17 -20.83 -31.78
CA GLN A 18 -23.89 -19.66 -30.97
C GLN A 18 -22.49 -19.21 -31.37
N PRO A 19 -22.29 -17.96 -31.83
CA PRO A 19 -20.95 -17.49 -32.16
C PRO A 19 -20.09 -17.71 -30.93
N ASP A 20 -18.96 -18.41 -31.10
CA ASP A 20 -17.91 -18.53 -30.10
C ASP A 20 -17.59 -17.12 -29.63
N ALA A 21 -18.15 -16.74 -28.47
CA ALA A 21 -17.69 -15.56 -27.76
C ALA A 21 -16.19 -15.79 -27.57
N PRO A 22 -15.31 -14.84 -27.95
CA PRO A 22 -13.88 -15.03 -27.86
C PRO A 22 -13.57 -15.43 -26.43
N ARG A 23 -13.14 -16.69 -26.25
CA ARG A 23 -12.73 -17.20 -24.95
C ARG A 23 -11.54 -16.35 -24.56
N VAL A 24 -11.75 -15.39 -23.67
CA VAL A 24 -10.69 -14.55 -23.15
C VAL A 24 -9.70 -15.50 -22.49
N ASP A 25 -8.52 -15.64 -23.08
CA ASP A 25 -7.49 -16.54 -22.58
C ASP A 25 -7.17 -16.21 -21.12
N ASP A 26 -6.91 -17.21 -20.28
CA ASP A 26 -6.64 -17.01 -18.85
C ASP A 26 -5.48 -16.03 -18.61
N GLN A 27 -4.51 -15.97 -19.52
CA GLN A 27 -3.43 -14.97 -19.53
C GLN A 27 -3.94 -13.53 -19.68
N THR A 28 -4.94 -13.32 -20.54
CA THR A 28 -5.58 -12.01 -20.73
C THR A 28 -6.36 -11.60 -19.48
N VAL A 29 -7.01 -12.56 -18.81
CA VAL A 29 -7.70 -12.28 -17.53
C VAL A 29 -6.68 -11.92 -16.44
N GLN A 30 -5.58 -12.68 -16.30
CA GLN A 30 -4.53 -12.40 -15.33
C GLN A 30 -3.88 -11.02 -15.54
N GLN A 31 -3.59 -10.64 -16.79
CA GLN A 31 -3.05 -9.32 -17.09
C GLN A 31 -4.02 -8.20 -16.71
N ARG A 32 -5.32 -8.36 -16.98
CA ARG A 32 -6.33 -7.37 -16.58
C ARG A 32 -6.40 -7.24 -15.07
N VAL A 33 -6.37 -8.36 -14.34
CA VAL A 33 -6.36 -8.36 -12.87
C VAL A 33 -5.11 -7.66 -12.34
N ALA A 34 -3.93 -7.92 -12.91
CA ALA A 34 -2.70 -7.23 -12.52
C ALA A 34 -2.83 -5.71 -12.71
N ASN A 35 -3.27 -5.27 -13.90
CA ASN A 35 -3.47 -3.84 -14.16
C ASN A 35 -4.49 -3.20 -13.20
N LEU A 36 -5.58 -3.92 -12.88
CA LEU A 36 -6.59 -3.46 -11.91
C LEU A 36 -6.01 -3.30 -10.51
N LEU A 37 -5.11 -4.20 -10.10
CA LEU A 37 -4.41 -4.09 -8.81
C LEU A 37 -3.43 -2.92 -8.80
N ASP A 38 -2.70 -2.70 -9.89
CA ASP A 38 -1.79 -1.55 -10.04
C ASP A 38 -2.57 -0.22 -10.01
N ASP A 39 -3.70 -0.13 -10.72
CA ASP A 39 -4.57 1.05 -10.71
C ASP A 39 -5.17 1.32 -9.32
N ALA A 40 -5.56 0.26 -8.60
CA ALA A 40 -6.06 0.37 -7.23
C ALA A 40 -4.96 0.88 -6.28
N ALA A 41 -3.74 0.37 -6.39
CA ALA A 41 -2.59 0.83 -5.60
C ALA A 41 -2.25 2.30 -5.89
N LEU A 42 -2.26 2.70 -7.17
CA LEU A 42 -2.07 4.10 -7.57
C LEU A 42 -3.17 5.02 -7.02
N ALA A 43 -4.43 4.58 -7.04
CA ALA A 43 -5.54 5.34 -6.49
C ALA A 43 -5.43 5.53 -4.97
N GLU A 44 -5.00 4.49 -4.25
CA GLU A 44 -4.73 4.56 -2.81
C GLU A 44 -3.59 5.54 -2.51
N ARG A 45 -2.48 5.45 -3.25
CA ARG A 45 -1.34 6.37 -3.12
C ARG A 45 -1.77 7.82 -3.32
N ASN A 46 -2.49 8.11 -4.40
CA ASN A 46 -2.94 9.47 -4.71
C ASN A 46 -3.94 9.99 -3.67
N THR A 47 -4.81 9.12 -3.15
CA THR A 47 -5.72 9.46 -2.05
C THR A 47 -4.93 9.85 -0.80
N LEU A 48 -3.89 9.09 -0.45
CA LEU A 48 -3.02 9.38 0.69
C LEU A 48 -2.28 10.71 0.50
N LEU A 49 -1.63 10.92 -0.65
CA LEU A 49 -0.91 12.14 -1.00
C LEU A 49 -1.80 13.38 -0.86
N GLY A 50 -3.07 13.30 -1.28
CA GLY A 50 -4.05 14.38 -1.12
C GLY A 50 -4.38 14.75 0.33
N THR A 51 -3.99 13.93 1.31
CA THR A 51 -4.21 14.19 2.75
C THR A 51 -2.95 14.64 3.50
N ILE A 52 -1.81 14.68 2.83
CA ILE A 52 -0.54 15.10 3.43
C ILE A 52 -0.48 16.63 3.45
N ASN A 53 -0.04 17.20 4.57
CA ASN A 53 0.08 18.65 4.71
C ASN A 53 1.34 19.19 4.00
N GLU A 54 1.50 20.51 3.99
CA GLU A 54 2.63 21.17 3.32
C GLU A 54 4.00 20.71 3.82
N GLN A 55 4.15 20.43 5.12
CA GLN A 55 5.41 19.93 5.68
C GLN A 55 5.74 18.52 5.19
N GLY A 56 4.75 17.62 5.18
CA GLY A 56 4.92 16.28 4.65
C GLY A 56 5.20 16.28 3.16
N ALA A 57 4.53 17.13 2.39
CA ALA A 57 4.78 17.30 0.96
C ALA A 57 6.22 17.79 0.70
N ALA A 58 6.73 18.71 1.51
CA ALA A 58 8.12 19.17 1.42
C ALA A 58 9.12 18.04 1.70
N ILE A 59 8.84 17.16 2.68
CA ILE A 59 9.68 15.99 2.95
C ILE A 59 9.69 15.05 1.75
N ILE A 60 8.52 14.72 1.19
CA ILE A 60 8.40 13.83 0.03
C ILE A 60 9.21 14.38 -1.14
N ALA A 61 9.05 15.67 -1.47
CA ALA A 61 9.80 16.31 -2.55
C ALA A 61 11.32 16.22 -2.35
N ARG A 62 11.82 16.33 -1.11
CA ARG A 62 13.25 16.14 -0.81
C ARG A 62 13.71 14.71 -0.99
N PHE A 63 12.86 13.74 -0.68
CA PHE A 63 13.18 12.33 -0.90
C PHE A 63 13.24 11.98 -2.40
N GLU A 64 12.37 12.58 -3.21
CA GLU A 64 12.42 12.43 -4.67
C GLU A 64 13.66 13.10 -5.27
N GLU A 65 13.97 14.33 -4.86
CA GLU A 65 15.14 15.08 -5.35
C GLU A 65 16.46 14.34 -5.06
N LEU A 66 16.53 13.65 -3.91
CA LEU A 66 17.69 12.88 -3.48
C LEU A 66 17.67 11.42 -3.95
N ALA A 67 16.63 11.01 -4.68
CA ALA A 67 16.45 9.65 -5.19
C ALA A 67 16.63 8.56 -4.11
N PHE A 68 16.08 8.77 -2.91
CA PHE A 68 16.17 7.78 -1.85
C PHE A 68 15.32 6.54 -2.17
N THR A 69 15.99 5.39 -2.18
CA THR A 69 15.38 4.09 -2.41
C THR A 69 15.45 3.19 -1.17
N ASP A 70 14.61 2.16 -1.15
CA ASP A 70 14.69 1.08 -0.18
C ASP A 70 15.75 0.03 -0.56
N LEU A 71 15.80 -1.07 0.20
CA LEU A 71 16.73 -2.18 -0.01
C LEU A 71 16.48 -2.96 -1.32
N ALA A 72 15.36 -2.71 -2.00
CA ALA A 72 14.98 -3.31 -3.27
C ALA A 72 15.09 -2.29 -4.43
N ASP A 73 15.77 -1.16 -4.22
CA ASP A 73 15.92 -0.06 -5.17
C ASP A 73 14.59 0.60 -5.60
N GLN A 74 13.52 0.44 -4.80
CA GLN A 74 12.25 1.14 -5.04
C GLN A 74 12.29 2.51 -4.39
N GLN A 75 11.81 3.55 -5.08
CA GLN A 75 11.73 4.89 -4.51
C GLN A 75 10.86 4.86 -3.25
N LEU A 76 11.36 5.44 -2.15
CA LEU A 76 10.60 5.48 -0.90
C LEU A 76 9.26 6.23 -1.05
N THR A 77 9.18 7.18 -1.98
CA THR A 77 7.96 7.96 -2.23
C THR A 77 6.86 7.17 -2.95
N ASP A 78 7.17 6.01 -3.52
CA ASP A 78 6.19 5.07 -4.06
C ASP A 78 5.64 4.10 -2.99
N ASN A 79 6.26 4.05 -1.82
CA ASN A 79 5.88 3.16 -0.73
C ASN A 79 4.79 3.77 0.17
N LEU A 80 3.64 3.08 0.30
CA LEU A 80 2.52 3.54 1.12
C LEU A 80 2.85 3.70 2.61
N GLU A 81 3.64 2.79 3.18
CA GLU A 81 4.04 2.88 4.60
C GLU A 81 4.92 4.11 4.85
N PHE A 82 5.83 4.42 3.93
CA PHE A 82 6.63 5.63 4.00
C PHE A 82 5.75 6.89 3.96
N LEU A 83 4.80 6.97 3.02
CA LEU A 83 3.88 8.10 2.94
C LEU A 83 3.01 8.25 4.19
N GLN A 84 2.56 7.13 4.79
CA GLN A 84 1.83 7.14 6.06
C GLN A 84 2.71 7.61 7.22
N LEU A 85 3.98 7.22 7.26
CA LEU A 85 4.94 7.66 8.26
C LEU A 85 5.17 9.18 8.16
N VAL A 86 5.38 9.69 6.94
CA VAL A 86 5.53 11.14 6.70
C VAL A 86 4.28 11.88 7.17
N LYS A 87 3.09 11.39 6.81
CA LYS A 87 1.82 11.97 7.27
C LYS A 87 1.74 11.99 8.79
N LYS A 88 2.06 10.88 9.46
CA LYS A 88 2.02 10.78 10.92
C LYS A 88 3.02 11.73 11.59
N ALA A 89 4.25 11.78 11.08
CA ALA A 89 5.32 12.62 11.63
C ALA A 89 5.07 14.12 11.49
N THR A 90 4.26 14.53 10.50
CA THR A 90 3.99 15.93 10.19
C THR A 90 2.58 16.39 10.58
N THR A 91 1.67 15.45 10.89
CA THR A 91 0.36 15.79 11.45
C THR A 91 0.56 16.16 12.92
N ALA A 92 0.15 17.37 13.30
CA ALA A 92 0.25 17.84 14.67
C ALA A 92 -0.62 16.99 15.62
N GLU A 93 -0.05 15.95 16.22
CA GLU A 93 -0.56 15.43 17.48
C GLU A 93 -0.17 16.42 18.59
N PRO A 94 -1.03 16.64 19.61
CA PRO A 94 -0.60 17.30 20.83
C PRO A 94 0.63 16.54 21.33
N ALA A 95 1.76 17.23 21.49
CA ALA A 95 2.93 16.60 22.09
C ALA A 95 2.48 16.04 23.44
N ALA A 96 2.38 14.70 23.54
CA ALA A 96 2.24 14.07 24.83
C ALA A 96 3.43 14.58 25.65
N PRO A 97 3.20 15.14 26.85
CA PRO A 97 4.32 15.59 27.67
C PRO A 97 5.29 14.41 27.76
N LEU A 98 6.53 14.65 27.32
CA LEU A 98 7.62 13.70 27.47
C LEU A 98 7.52 13.15 28.90
N GLY A 99 7.44 11.83 29.04
CA GLY A 99 7.20 11.19 30.34
C GLY A 99 8.23 11.63 31.38
N TYR A 100 8.09 11.21 32.64
CA TYR A 100 9.13 11.49 33.64
C TYR A 100 9.99 10.23 33.84
N VAL A 101 11.31 10.34 33.71
CA VAL A 101 12.26 9.35 34.21
C VAL A 101 12.56 9.63 35.69
N THR A 102 13.01 8.62 36.43
CA THR A 102 13.49 8.80 37.80
C THR A 102 15.00 8.61 37.80
N ASN A 103 15.76 9.61 38.26
CA ASN A 103 17.22 9.48 38.36
C ASN A 103 17.62 8.52 39.50
N ASP A 104 18.90 8.19 39.61
CA ASP A 104 19.43 7.30 40.65
C ASP A 104 19.21 7.82 42.09
N GLU A 105 18.91 9.11 42.25
CA GLU A 105 18.55 9.74 43.53
C GLU A 105 17.04 9.70 43.83
N GLY A 106 16.23 9.05 42.99
CA GLY A 106 14.77 8.96 43.16
C GLY A 106 13.99 10.21 42.72
N LYS A 107 14.62 11.18 42.05
CA LYS A 107 13.98 12.42 41.59
C LYS A 107 13.39 12.24 40.20
N ARG A 108 12.12 12.62 40.02
CA ARG A 108 11.45 12.66 38.72
C ARG A 108 12.03 13.81 37.87
N GLN A 109 12.51 13.48 36.68
CA GLN A 109 13.00 14.43 35.67
C GLN A 109 12.19 14.24 34.39
N PRO A 110 11.86 15.31 33.65
CA PRO A 110 11.26 15.16 32.33
C PRO A 110 12.21 14.34 31.44
N VAL A 111 11.68 13.37 30.69
CA VAL A 111 12.41 12.63 29.65
C VAL A 111 12.97 13.69 28.70
N THR A 112 14.27 13.94 28.78
CA THR A 112 14.92 15.01 28.02
C THR A 112 15.88 14.37 27.05
N GLY A 113 15.33 13.73 26.03
CA GLY A 113 16.09 13.17 24.93
C GLY A 113 15.78 13.91 23.63
N LYS A 114 16.40 15.07 23.39
CA LYS A 114 16.47 15.53 21.99
C LYS A 114 17.33 14.53 21.23
N PRO A 115 16.91 14.04 20.06
CA PRO A 115 17.73 13.13 19.30
C PRO A 115 19.07 13.79 18.95
N VAL A 116 20.16 13.05 19.13
CA VAL A 116 21.53 13.46 18.86
C VAL A 116 22.16 12.54 17.82
N LEU A 117 22.97 13.11 16.94
CA LEU A 117 23.80 12.33 16.03
C LEU A 117 25.13 12.01 16.73
N THR A 118 25.42 10.72 16.91
CA THR A 118 26.65 10.21 17.53
C THR A 118 27.54 9.53 16.50
N GLU A 119 28.74 9.11 16.88
CA GLU A 119 29.63 8.31 16.03
C GLU A 119 29.01 6.95 15.59
N HIS A 120 28.02 6.46 16.34
CA HIS A 120 27.27 5.24 16.02
C HIS A 120 25.93 5.51 15.32
N GLY A 121 25.69 6.76 14.91
CA GLY A 121 24.46 7.19 14.26
C GLY A 121 23.48 7.86 15.21
N TRP A 122 22.21 7.85 14.82
CA TRP A 122 21.13 8.55 15.54
C TRP A 122 20.84 7.88 16.89
N HIS A 123 20.85 8.67 17.96
CA HIS A 123 20.59 8.22 19.32
C HIS A 123 19.57 9.15 20.00
N VAL A 124 18.63 8.57 20.74
CA VAL A 124 17.70 9.31 21.60
C VAL A 124 18.15 9.09 23.05
N PRO A 125 18.72 10.11 23.72
CA PRO A 125 19.14 9.98 25.12
C PRO A 125 17.93 9.68 26.01
N GLY A 126 18.07 8.72 26.93
CA GLY A 126 17.06 8.34 27.91
C GLY A 126 16.93 9.33 29.07
#